data_AF-A0A9D9RSQ2-F1
#
_entry.id   AF-A0A9D9RSQ2-F1
#
_cell.length_a   1.000
_cell.length_b   1.000
_cell.length_c   1.000
_cell.angle_alpha   90.00
_cell.angle_beta   90.00
_cell.angle_gamma   90.00
#
_symmetry.space_group_name_H-M   'P 1'
#
loop_
_entity.id
_entity.type
_entity.pdbx_description
1 polymer ?
#
loop_
_entity_poly.entity_id
_entity_poly.type
_entity_poly.pdbx_seq_one_letter_code
_entity_poly.pdbx_strand_id
1 'polypeptide(L)'
;MNRIKSMNKLWLIPITLVVLVGLYNLPPIHSRLAWRVDAIRTQVIYYFNPPSEAVFQPSEQGPLTIETAIETARAEYSLTLTPQASALNTPTPTKGPTLTPTATFAPVPASVILPGVIYVDQHERWNYCGPANLTMALNFWGWKGNRDDVAKVVKPGSGDTRVNFIDRGKADKNVMPYEMVDFVNENTEYRALVRLGGDEALIKRLIAAGFPVVVEKGYYERDTTGKISWLGHYLFTTGYDDAQGGFIVQDAYTKPGKNIVSKYNDYQDGWRAFNYIFMVVYPAGREEEMLTALGPWVDETWAAQHALEMAEKEIKTLKGNNLFFAWFNKGTSHVALREYADAAVAYDQAFATYAEWDTKTQDRPYRIMWYQTGPYFAYFYSGRYQDVINLANTTLTDPASKQERTLEESLLWRGRAYYQIGDTESAVRDYRTTLTIHVNWLPAVQALQDLGLQP
;
A
#
# COMPACT_ATOMS: atom_id res chain seq x y z
N MET A 1 -38.43 -43.60 -35.21
CA MET A 1 -37.04 -43.08 -35.31
C MET A 1 -36.96 -42.14 -36.51
N ASN A 2 -36.17 -41.05 -36.42
CA ASN A 2 -35.92 -39.98 -37.42
C ASN A 2 -36.65 -38.64 -37.22
N ARG A 3 -36.49 -37.98 -36.06
CA ARG A 3 -36.70 -36.52 -35.92
C ARG A 3 -35.42 -35.73 -35.61
N ILE A 4 -34.24 -36.34 -35.74
CA ILE A 4 -32.94 -35.66 -35.63
C ILE A 4 -32.22 -35.72 -36.98
N LYS A 5 -32.82 -35.13 -38.02
CA LYS A 5 -32.17 -34.97 -39.33
C LYS A 5 -32.59 -33.64 -39.98
N SER A 6 -32.31 -32.53 -39.29
CA SER A 6 -32.06 -31.22 -39.94
C SER A 6 -31.66 -30.14 -38.93
N MET A 7 -30.95 -30.48 -37.84
CA MET A 7 -30.37 -29.40 -37.03
C MET A 7 -29.30 -28.73 -37.88
N ASN A 8 -29.62 -27.52 -38.36
CA ASN A 8 -28.75 -26.75 -39.24
C ASN A 8 -27.38 -26.65 -38.56
N LYS A 9 -26.30 -27.03 -39.24
CA LYS A 9 -24.95 -27.08 -38.64
C LYS A 9 -24.55 -25.71 -38.05
N LEU A 10 -25.19 -24.62 -38.50
CA LEU A 10 -25.09 -23.29 -37.89
C LEU A 10 -25.44 -23.25 -36.39
N TRP A 11 -26.37 -24.06 -35.90
CA TRP A 11 -26.78 -24.06 -34.49
C TRP A 11 -25.86 -24.88 -33.58
N LEU A 12 -24.98 -25.73 -34.15
CA LEU A 12 -24.07 -26.55 -33.35
C LEU A 12 -23.09 -25.69 -32.56
N ILE A 13 -22.59 -24.60 -33.15
CA ILE A 13 -21.66 -23.68 -32.49
C ILE A 13 -22.29 -22.97 -31.29
N PRO A 14 -23.43 -22.24 -31.41
CA PRO A 14 -24.04 -21.59 -30.26
C PRO A 14 -24.53 -22.58 -29.20
N ILE A 15 -25.06 -23.75 -29.58
CA ILE A 15 -25.46 -24.78 -28.60
C ILE A 15 -24.24 -25.30 -27.83
N THR A 16 -23.12 -25.55 -28.53
CA THR A 16 -21.88 -25.98 -27.88
C THR A 16 -21.35 -24.92 -26.92
N LEU A 17 -21.38 -23.64 -27.31
CA LEU A 17 -21.01 -22.53 -26.44
C LEU A 17 -21.88 -22.46 -25.18
N VAL A 18 -23.20 -22.59 -25.32
CA VAL A 18 -24.13 -22.61 -24.18
C VAL A 18 -23.84 -23.79 -23.25
N VAL A 19 -23.58 -24.98 -23.80
CA VAL A 19 -23.21 -26.16 -23.00
C VAL A 19 -21.88 -25.94 -22.28
N LEU A 20 -20.87 -25.38 -22.95
CA LEU A 20 -19.57 -25.07 -22.33
C LEU A 20 -19.70 -24.03 -21.21
N VAL A 21 -20.53 -23.00 -21.39
CA VAL A 21 -20.83 -22.01 -20.34
C VAL A 21 -21.57 -22.68 -19.18
N GLY A 22 -22.54 -23.55 -19.47
CA GLY A 22 -23.24 -24.33 -18.44
C GLY A 22 -22.30 -25.23 -17.62
N LEU A 23 -21.39 -25.95 -18.30
CA LEU A 23 -20.37 -26.77 -17.66
C LEU A 23 -19.37 -25.93 -16.85
N TYR A 24 -18.94 -24.77 -17.38
CA TYR A 24 -18.03 -23.87 -16.67
C TYR A 24 -18.61 -23.39 -15.33
N ASN A 25 -19.91 -23.11 -15.27
CA ASN A 25 -20.58 -22.66 -14.05
C ASN A 25 -20.80 -23.77 -13.01
N LEU A 26 -20.45 -25.03 -13.31
CA LEU A 26 -20.46 -26.08 -12.29
C LEU A 26 -19.33 -25.82 -11.28
N PRO A 27 -19.60 -25.86 -9.96
CA PRO A 27 -18.62 -25.48 -8.93
C PRO A 27 -17.23 -26.14 -9.06
N PRO A 28 -17.11 -27.44 -9.38
CA PRO A 28 -15.80 -28.09 -9.51
C PRO A 28 -14.97 -27.62 -10.72
N ILE A 29 -15.64 -27.17 -11.77
CA ILE A 29 -15.01 -26.68 -13.01
C ILE A 29 -14.67 -25.20 -12.82
N HIS A 30 -15.62 -24.42 -12.33
CA HIS A 30 -15.45 -23.00 -12.05
C HIS A 30 -14.25 -22.75 -11.14
N SER A 31 -14.17 -23.43 -9.99
CA SER A 31 -13.08 -23.22 -9.02
C SER A 31 -11.68 -23.54 -9.57
N ARG A 32 -11.59 -24.46 -10.55
CA ARG A 32 -10.31 -24.85 -11.17
C ARG A 32 -9.92 -23.99 -12.37
N LEU A 33 -10.90 -23.43 -13.09
CA LEU A 33 -10.68 -22.69 -14.33
C LEU A 33 -10.88 -21.18 -14.20
N ALA A 34 -11.54 -20.69 -13.15
CA ALA A 34 -11.85 -19.26 -12.98
C ALA A 34 -10.61 -18.39 -13.08
N TRP A 35 -9.51 -18.77 -12.41
CA TRP A 35 -8.25 -18.02 -12.49
C TRP A 35 -7.67 -17.96 -13.92
N ARG A 36 -7.87 -18.99 -14.75
CA ARG A 36 -7.41 -19.00 -16.15
C ARG A 36 -8.29 -18.11 -17.02
N VAL A 37 -9.61 -18.16 -16.80
CA VAL A 37 -10.57 -17.30 -17.49
C VAL A 37 -10.31 -15.84 -17.14
N ASP A 38 -10.10 -15.52 -15.86
CA ASP A 38 -9.74 -14.19 -15.38
C ASP A 38 -8.41 -13.72 -16.00
N ALA A 39 -7.39 -14.59 -16.07
CA ALA A 39 -6.11 -14.26 -16.68
C ALA A 39 -6.24 -13.94 -18.18
N ILE A 40 -6.92 -14.80 -18.96
CA ILE A 40 -7.15 -14.58 -20.41
C ILE A 40 -7.97 -13.31 -20.62
N ARG A 41 -9.00 -13.09 -19.82
CA ARG A 41 -9.82 -11.89 -19.88
C ARG A 41 -8.99 -10.64 -19.61
N THR A 42 -8.15 -10.67 -18.57
CA THR A 42 -7.23 -9.57 -18.24
C THR A 42 -6.27 -9.29 -19.39
N GLN A 43 -5.69 -10.33 -20.01
CA GLN A 43 -4.84 -10.19 -21.19
C GLN A 43 -5.56 -9.48 -22.35
N VAL A 44 -6.78 -9.91 -22.68
CA VAL A 44 -7.57 -9.28 -23.75
C VAL A 44 -7.82 -7.81 -23.44
N ILE A 45 -8.18 -7.48 -22.20
CA ILE A 45 -8.51 -6.10 -21.86
C ILE A 45 -7.26 -5.21 -21.84
N TYR A 46 -6.15 -5.70 -21.27
CA TYR A 46 -4.87 -4.98 -21.25
C TYR A 46 -4.25 -4.82 -22.64
N TYR A 47 -4.60 -5.70 -23.58
CA TYR A 47 -4.23 -5.54 -24.99
C TYR A 47 -4.90 -4.32 -25.62
N PHE A 48 -6.20 -4.10 -25.33
CA PHE A 48 -6.95 -2.96 -25.88
C PHE A 48 -6.83 -1.68 -25.06
N ASN A 49 -6.60 -1.79 -23.75
CA ASN A 49 -6.52 -0.68 -22.80
C ASN A 49 -5.38 -0.94 -21.80
N PRO A 50 -4.11 -0.80 -22.22
CA PRO A 50 -2.98 -1.03 -21.34
C PRO A 50 -2.96 0.01 -20.21
N PRO A 51 -2.97 -0.40 -18.93
CA PRO A 51 -3.04 0.53 -17.80
C PRO A 51 -1.81 1.45 -17.72
N SER A 52 -0.66 1.02 -18.25
CA SER A 52 0.55 1.84 -18.36
C SER A 52 0.39 3.05 -19.28
N GLU A 53 -0.61 3.09 -20.16
CA GLU A 53 -0.87 4.26 -21.03
C GLU A 53 -1.77 5.31 -20.37
N ALA A 54 -2.46 4.96 -19.27
CA ALA A 54 -3.20 5.94 -18.49
C ALA A 54 -2.22 6.89 -17.79
N VAL A 55 -2.39 8.20 -18.00
CA VAL A 55 -1.55 9.23 -17.41
C VAL A 55 -2.46 10.21 -16.68
N PHE A 56 -2.23 10.36 -15.38
CA PHE A 56 -2.73 11.50 -14.64
C PHE A 56 -1.82 12.70 -14.91
N GLN A 57 -2.42 13.80 -15.36
CA GLN A 57 -1.75 15.09 -15.47
C GLN A 57 -2.41 16.04 -14.47
N PRO A 58 -1.68 16.53 -13.46
CA PRO A 58 -2.22 17.49 -12.51
C PRO A 58 -2.64 18.78 -13.23
N SER A 59 -3.77 19.35 -12.83
CA SER A 59 -4.37 20.52 -13.49
C SER A 59 -3.66 21.84 -13.19
N GLU A 60 -2.93 21.95 -12.09
CA GLU A 60 -2.13 23.11 -11.73
C GLU A 60 -0.62 22.80 -11.83
N GLN A 61 0.07 23.44 -12.77
CA GLN A 61 1.55 23.46 -12.85
C GLN A 61 2.14 24.81 -12.38
N GLY A 62 1.34 25.66 -11.73
CA GLY A 62 1.68 27.03 -11.36
C GLY A 62 1.79 27.26 -9.85
N PRO A 63 2.38 28.40 -9.41
CA PRO A 63 2.42 28.76 -8.00
C PRO A 63 1.00 28.88 -7.42
N LEU A 64 0.83 28.43 -6.17
CA LEU A 64 -0.42 28.46 -5.40
C LEU A 64 -1.22 29.74 -5.67
N THR A 65 -2.46 29.60 -6.15
CA THR A 65 -3.34 30.76 -6.28
C THR A 65 -3.74 31.28 -4.90
N ILE A 66 -4.17 32.54 -4.80
CA ILE A 66 -4.68 33.10 -3.53
C ILE A 66 -5.89 32.28 -3.04
N GLU A 67 -6.72 31.78 -3.95
CA GLU A 67 -7.88 30.94 -3.64
C GLU A 67 -7.44 29.59 -3.06
N THR A 68 -6.49 28.90 -3.71
CA THR A 68 -5.88 27.65 -3.22
C THR A 68 -5.22 27.86 -1.86
N ALA A 69 -4.54 28.99 -1.63
CA ALA A 69 -3.91 29.32 -0.35
C ALA A 69 -4.95 29.56 0.77
N ILE A 70 -6.06 30.22 0.47
CA ILE A 70 -7.15 30.43 1.42
C ILE A 70 -7.85 29.11 1.74
N GLU A 71 -8.07 28.24 0.75
CA GLU A 71 -8.64 26.90 0.94
C GLU A 71 -7.72 26.00 1.76
N THR A 72 -6.42 25.99 1.46
CA THR A 72 -5.39 25.28 2.24
C THR A 72 -5.41 25.76 3.68
N ALA A 73 -5.37 27.07 3.92
CA ALA A 73 -5.44 27.64 5.27
C ALA A 73 -6.74 27.27 6.01
N ARG A 74 -7.88 27.19 5.30
CA ARG A 74 -9.15 26.73 5.87
C ARG A 74 -9.14 25.22 6.17
N ALA A 75 -8.55 24.40 5.31
CA ALA A 75 -8.42 22.97 5.52
C ALA A 75 -7.50 22.67 6.72
N GLU A 76 -6.35 23.34 6.80
CA GLU A 76 -5.44 23.28 7.95
C GLU A 76 -6.13 23.75 9.24
N TYR A 77 -6.87 24.86 9.19
CA TYR A 77 -7.65 25.34 10.33
C TYR A 77 -8.74 24.35 10.76
N SER A 78 -9.41 23.71 9.80
CA SER A 78 -10.45 22.71 10.08
C SER A 78 -9.88 21.43 10.72
N LEU A 79 -8.66 21.02 10.33
CA LEU A 79 -7.96 19.91 10.98
C LEU A 79 -7.62 20.20 12.46
N THR A 80 -7.47 21.47 12.86
CA THR A 80 -7.31 21.86 14.27
C THR A 80 -8.61 21.92 15.07
N LEU A 81 -9.77 21.86 14.39
CA LEU A 81 -11.10 21.93 15.01
C LEU A 81 -11.77 20.57 15.20
N THR A 82 -11.21 19.49 14.63
CA THR A 82 -11.66 18.12 14.91
C THR A 82 -11.43 17.81 16.40
N PRO A 83 -12.43 17.36 17.17
CA PRO A 83 -12.20 16.94 18.54
C PRO A 83 -11.17 15.81 18.53
N GLN A 84 -10.00 16.08 19.11
CA GLN A 84 -9.04 15.05 19.42
C GLN A 84 -9.81 14.00 20.23
N ALA A 85 -9.91 12.76 19.70
CA ALA A 85 -10.50 11.65 20.44
C ALA A 85 -9.94 11.72 21.86
N SER A 86 -10.84 11.79 22.86
CA SER A 86 -10.51 12.08 24.25
C SER A 86 -9.40 11.14 24.73
N ALA A 87 -8.16 11.58 24.57
CA ALA A 87 -6.99 10.94 25.12
C ALA A 87 -7.14 11.09 26.62
N LEU A 88 -7.49 9.99 27.28
CA LEU A 88 -7.40 9.80 28.72
C LEU A 88 -6.11 10.45 29.19
N ASN A 89 -6.22 11.61 29.85
CA ASN A 89 -5.15 12.41 30.50
C ASN A 89 -3.74 11.81 30.42
N THR A 90 -3.15 11.81 29.23
CA THR A 90 -1.72 11.58 29.07
C THR A 90 -1.07 12.94 29.26
N PRO A 91 -0.13 13.12 30.21
CA PRO A 91 0.52 14.41 30.40
C PRO A 91 1.11 14.87 29.08
N THR A 92 0.82 16.11 28.71
CA THR A 92 1.41 16.79 27.55
C THR A 92 2.92 16.57 27.60
N PRO A 93 3.56 16.00 26.56
CA PRO A 93 5.01 15.88 26.56
C PRO A 93 5.58 17.30 26.62
N THR A 94 6.20 17.61 27.75
CA THR A 94 7.07 18.79 27.89
C THR A 94 8.04 18.74 26.72
N LYS A 95 8.28 19.86 26.00
CA LYS A 95 9.35 19.96 25.00
C LYS A 95 10.63 19.39 25.61
N GLY A 96 10.95 18.16 25.24
CA GLY A 96 12.15 17.47 25.69
C GLY A 96 13.37 18.19 25.11
N PRO A 97 14.56 18.03 25.72
CA PRO A 97 15.78 18.54 25.12
C PRO A 97 15.89 18.03 23.68
N THR A 98 16.08 18.95 22.74
CA THR A 98 16.46 18.61 21.36
C THR A 98 17.73 17.78 21.44
N LEU A 99 17.63 16.48 21.14
CA LEU A 99 18.77 15.58 21.15
C LEU A 99 19.79 16.12 20.14
N THR A 100 20.89 16.65 20.67
CA THR A 100 22.07 17.01 19.87
C THR A 100 22.65 15.69 19.34
N PRO A 101 22.90 15.53 18.03
CA PRO A 101 23.37 14.26 17.50
C PRO A 101 24.84 14.07 17.89
N THR A 102 25.10 13.37 19.00
CA THR A 102 26.46 12.96 19.38
C THR A 102 26.48 11.62 20.14
N ALA A 103 25.48 10.76 19.95
CA ALA A 103 25.58 9.36 20.34
C ALA A 103 26.04 8.55 19.13
N THR A 104 27.35 8.34 19.00
CA THR A 104 27.87 7.35 18.05
C THR A 104 27.47 5.97 18.60
N PHE A 105 26.55 5.28 17.92
CA PHE A 105 26.13 3.93 18.32
C PHE A 105 27.33 2.98 18.33
N ALA A 106 27.31 2.00 19.23
CA ALA A 106 28.31 0.94 19.24
C ALA A 106 28.30 0.19 17.90
N PRO A 107 29.47 -0.25 17.40
CA PRO A 107 29.54 -1.09 16.20
C PRO A 107 28.72 -2.36 16.39
N VAL A 108 27.88 -2.69 15.40
CA VAL A 108 27.15 -3.95 15.35
C VAL A 108 28.06 -5.08 14.82
N PRO A 109 27.78 -6.37 15.13
CA PRO A 109 28.51 -7.49 14.53
C PRO A 109 28.47 -7.46 13.00
N ALA A 110 29.44 -8.07 12.32
CA ALA A 110 29.46 -8.13 10.84
C ALA A 110 28.39 -9.06 10.23
N SER A 111 27.79 -9.94 11.05
CA SER A 111 26.71 -10.83 10.64
C SER A 111 25.85 -11.18 11.85
N VAL A 112 24.54 -11.17 11.65
CA VAL A 112 23.53 -11.57 12.63
C VAL A 112 22.43 -12.33 11.91
N ILE A 113 22.02 -13.47 12.46
CA ILE A 113 20.83 -14.19 12.01
C ILE A 113 19.96 -14.41 13.24
N LEU A 114 18.74 -13.86 13.24
CA LEU A 114 17.82 -14.04 14.34
C LEU A 114 17.32 -15.50 14.37
N PRO A 115 17.47 -16.22 15.50
CA PRO A 115 16.98 -17.59 15.61
C PRO A 115 15.45 -17.63 15.75
N GLY A 116 14.84 -18.79 15.54
CA GLY A 116 13.43 -19.01 15.86
C GLY A 116 12.41 -18.42 14.89
N VAL A 117 12.84 -17.89 13.74
CA VAL A 117 11.94 -17.37 12.70
C VAL A 117 11.08 -18.49 12.10
N ILE A 118 9.77 -18.37 12.25
CA ILE A 118 8.76 -19.25 11.63
C ILE A 118 8.37 -18.62 10.29
N TYR A 119 8.75 -19.29 9.20
CA TYR A 119 8.42 -18.84 7.84
C TYR A 119 6.93 -19.05 7.54
N VAL A 120 6.29 -18.03 6.95
CA VAL A 120 4.89 -18.04 6.51
C VAL A 120 4.85 -17.46 5.09
N ASP A 121 4.35 -18.22 4.12
CA ASP A 121 4.12 -17.73 2.77
C ASP A 121 2.78 -16.98 2.66
N GLN A 122 2.47 -16.44 1.48
CA GLN A 122 1.15 -15.94 1.08
C GLN A 122 0.45 -16.86 0.06
N HIS A 123 1.02 -18.01 -0.29
CA HIS A 123 0.52 -18.86 -1.38
C HIS A 123 -0.91 -19.34 -1.10
N GLU A 124 -1.69 -19.50 -2.18
CA GLU A 124 -3.12 -19.82 -2.13
C GLU A 124 -3.99 -18.72 -1.48
N ARG A 125 -3.43 -17.51 -1.34
CA ARG A 125 -4.09 -16.29 -0.88
C ARG A 125 -3.68 -15.10 -1.76
N TRP A 126 -4.66 -14.32 -2.22
CA TRP A 126 -4.42 -13.18 -3.11
C TRP A 126 -4.15 -11.90 -2.29
N ASN A 127 -3.05 -11.21 -2.58
CA ASN A 127 -2.66 -9.96 -1.90
C ASN A 127 -2.47 -10.11 -0.38
N TYR A 128 -1.85 -11.22 0.05
CA TYR A 128 -1.64 -11.54 1.48
C TYR A 128 -0.21 -11.24 1.96
N CYS A 129 0.59 -10.48 1.21
CA CYS A 129 1.95 -10.11 1.59
C CYS A 129 1.98 -9.42 2.97
N GLY A 130 1.10 -8.43 3.21
CA GLY A 130 0.98 -7.76 4.52
C GLY A 130 0.62 -8.74 5.64
N PRO A 131 -0.53 -9.44 5.59
CA PRO A 131 -0.91 -10.42 6.61
C PRO A 131 0.13 -11.51 6.89
N ALA A 132 0.81 -12.03 5.86
CA ALA A 132 1.85 -13.04 6.01
C ALA A 132 3.09 -12.48 6.72
N ASN A 133 3.59 -11.31 6.30
CA ASN A 133 4.75 -10.67 6.93
C ASN A 133 4.46 -10.26 8.38
N LEU A 134 3.26 -9.72 8.66
CA LEU A 134 2.85 -9.39 10.02
C LEU A 134 2.78 -10.64 10.92
N THR A 135 2.27 -11.75 10.37
CA THR A 135 2.25 -13.04 11.08
C THR A 135 3.66 -13.52 11.40
N MET A 136 4.62 -13.41 10.48
CA MET A 136 6.01 -13.77 10.77
C MET A 136 6.61 -12.89 11.89
N ALA A 137 6.32 -11.59 11.86
CA ALA A 137 6.77 -10.65 12.89
C ALA A 137 6.17 -10.95 14.27
N LEU A 138 4.89 -11.30 14.36
CA LEU A 138 4.22 -11.69 15.60
C LEU A 138 4.67 -13.06 16.11
N ASN A 139 4.80 -14.05 15.22
CA ASN A 139 5.24 -15.40 15.57
C ASN A 139 6.67 -15.44 16.13
N PHE A 140 7.53 -14.53 15.67
CA PHE A 140 8.87 -14.36 16.23
C PHE A 140 8.85 -14.10 17.75
N TRP A 141 7.82 -13.38 18.24
CA TRP A 141 7.62 -13.10 19.66
C TRP A 141 6.74 -14.12 20.39
N GLY A 142 6.32 -15.17 19.70
CA GLY A 142 5.58 -16.29 20.28
C GLY A 142 4.06 -16.23 20.11
N TRP A 143 3.51 -15.26 19.36
CA TRP A 143 2.09 -15.21 19.02
C TRP A 143 1.63 -16.53 18.38
N LYS A 144 0.37 -16.91 18.59
CA LYS A 144 -0.17 -18.23 18.19
C LYS A 144 -1.14 -18.17 17.01
N GLY A 145 -1.45 -16.98 16.51
CA GLY A 145 -2.33 -16.82 15.35
C GLY A 145 -1.63 -17.10 14.02
N ASN A 146 -2.37 -16.92 12.93
CA ASN A 146 -1.88 -17.10 11.58
C ASN A 146 -2.30 -15.94 10.65
N ARG A 147 -1.84 -15.98 9.39
CA ARG A 147 -2.12 -14.96 8.37
C ARG A 147 -3.60 -14.74 8.08
N ASP A 148 -4.44 -15.76 8.24
CA ASP A 148 -5.88 -15.65 8.04
C ASP A 148 -6.54 -14.99 9.28
N ASP A 149 -5.95 -15.08 10.48
CA ASP A 149 -6.41 -14.34 11.67
C ASP A 149 -6.10 -12.84 11.57
N VAL A 150 -4.92 -12.50 11.05
CA VAL A 150 -4.58 -11.11 10.69
C VAL A 150 -5.54 -10.58 9.63
N ALA A 151 -5.72 -11.32 8.53
CA ALA A 151 -6.56 -10.90 7.41
C ALA A 151 -8.01 -10.62 7.81
N LYS A 152 -8.58 -11.32 8.80
CA LYS A 152 -9.96 -11.05 9.27
C LYS A 152 -10.17 -9.63 9.77
N VAL A 153 -9.11 -8.95 10.19
CA VAL A 153 -9.18 -7.58 10.73
C VAL A 153 -8.75 -6.57 9.67
N VAL A 154 -7.58 -6.78 9.05
CA VAL A 154 -6.98 -5.79 8.12
C VAL A 154 -7.43 -5.95 6.67
N LYS A 155 -8.09 -7.09 6.35
CA LYS A 155 -8.54 -7.45 5.00
C LYS A 155 -9.88 -8.21 5.06
N PRO A 156 -10.91 -7.69 5.75
CA PRO A 156 -12.15 -8.43 5.97
C PRO A 156 -12.92 -8.66 4.66
N GLY A 157 -12.70 -7.77 3.68
CA GLY A 157 -13.30 -7.85 2.35
C GLY A 157 -14.80 -7.59 2.35
N SER A 158 -15.46 -8.06 1.29
CA SER A 158 -16.89 -7.88 1.08
C SER A 158 -17.74 -8.54 2.17
N GLY A 159 -18.87 -7.91 2.51
CA GLY A 159 -19.88 -8.48 3.41
C GLY A 159 -20.68 -9.67 2.85
N ASP A 160 -20.44 -10.11 1.60
CA ASP A 160 -21.18 -11.24 1.00
C ASP A 160 -20.78 -12.58 1.62
N THR A 161 -21.62 -13.08 2.53
CA THR A 161 -21.35 -14.32 3.26
C THR A 161 -21.46 -15.59 2.40
N ARG A 162 -21.97 -15.50 1.17
CA ARG A 162 -22.07 -16.64 0.23
C ARG A 162 -20.72 -16.96 -0.42
N VAL A 163 -19.81 -16.00 -0.43
CA VAL A 163 -18.43 -16.14 -0.90
C VAL A 163 -17.57 -16.60 0.29
N ASN A 164 -16.57 -17.46 0.06
CA ASN A 164 -15.65 -17.86 1.14
C ASN A 164 -14.78 -16.66 1.55
N PHE A 165 -14.30 -16.65 2.79
CA PHE A 165 -13.61 -15.50 3.37
C PHE A 165 -12.43 -14.98 2.51
N ILE A 166 -11.66 -15.87 1.92
CA ILE A 166 -10.47 -15.53 1.14
C ILE A 166 -10.85 -14.77 -0.13
N ASP A 167 -11.89 -15.25 -0.82
CA ASP A 167 -12.38 -14.63 -2.03
C ASP A 167 -13.10 -13.29 -1.75
N ARG A 168 -13.60 -13.05 -0.53
CA ARG A 168 -14.19 -11.74 -0.14
C ARG A 168 -13.16 -10.63 -0.16
N GLY A 169 -11.91 -10.92 0.17
CA GLY A 169 -10.80 -9.95 0.20
C GLY A 169 -10.09 -9.76 -1.14
N LYS A 170 -10.51 -10.44 -2.22
CA LYS A 170 -9.81 -10.41 -3.53
C LYS A 170 -9.76 -9.00 -4.15
N ALA A 171 -10.80 -8.20 -3.90
CA ALA A 171 -10.91 -6.85 -4.43
C ALA A 171 -9.92 -5.89 -3.78
N ASP A 172 -9.69 -6.00 -2.47
CA ASP A 172 -8.67 -5.22 -1.79
C ASP A 172 -7.27 -5.69 -2.29
N LYS A 173 -6.44 -4.73 -2.71
CA LYS A 173 -5.14 -4.97 -3.36
C LYS A 173 -3.94 -4.81 -2.43
N ASN A 174 -4.11 -4.15 -1.28
CA ASN A 174 -3.02 -3.85 -0.37
C ASN A 174 -3.55 -3.63 1.05
N VAL A 175 -2.77 -4.06 2.04
CA VAL A 175 -2.97 -3.66 3.43
C VAL A 175 -1.95 -2.58 3.73
N MET A 176 -2.39 -1.44 4.26
CA MET A 176 -1.51 -0.32 4.58
C MET A 176 -0.74 -0.59 5.88
N PRO A 177 0.49 -0.04 6.06
CA PRO A 177 1.27 -0.26 7.27
C PRO A 177 0.59 0.17 8.56
N TYR A 178 -0.19 1.26 8.51
CA TYR A 178 -0.92 1.73 9.69
C TYR A 178 -1.98 0.72 10.13
N GLU A 179 -2.67 0.04 9.20
CA GLU A 179 -3.64 -1.02 9.54
C GLU A 179 -2.96 -2.21 10.22
N MET A 180 -1.72 -2.55 9.82
CA MET A 180 -0.93 -3.58 10.49
C MET A 180 -0.46 -3.15 11.88
N VAL A 181 -0.08 -1.88 12.06
CA VAL A 181 0.28 -1.32 13.37
C VAL A 181 -0.94 -1.31 14.31
N ASP A 182 -2.10 -0.88 13.81
CA ASP A 182 -3.36 -0.86 14.55
C ASP A 182 -3.77 -2.28 14.94
N PHE A 183 -3.67 -3.25 14.02
CA PHE A 183 -3.88 -4.66 14.35
C PHE A 183 -3.06 -5.10 15.56
N VAL A 184 -1.75 -4.84 15.54
CA VAL A 184 -0.86 -5.25 16.64
C VAL A 184 -1.25 -4.56 17.94
N ASN A 185 -1.41 -3.24 17.92
CA ASN A 185 -1.63 -2.44 19.12
C ASN A 185 -3.01 -2.66 19.75
N GLU A 186 -4.03 -2.99 18.94
CA GLU A 186 -5.42 -3.14 19.39
C GLU A 186 -5.85 -4.59 19.61
N ASN A 187 -5.22 -5.56 18.92
CA ASN A 187 -5.67 -6.97 18.92
C ASN A 187 -4.67 -7.95 19.52
N THR A 188 -3.53 -7.47 20.05
CA THR A 188 -2.48 -8.34 20.64
C THR A 188 -1.86 -7.72 21.89
N GLU A 189 -1.10 -8.52 22.65
CA GLU A 189 -0.28 -8.04 23.78
C GLU A 189 1.01 -7.30 23.37
N TYR A 190 1.31 -7.21 22.07
CA TYR A 190 2.53 -6.60 21.56
C TYR A 190 2.34 -5.10 21.27
N ARG A 191 3.43 -4.47 20.82
CA ARG A 191 3.44 -3.11 20.32
C ARG A 191 4.05 -3.08 18.92
N ALA A 192 3.58 -2.16 18.10
CA ALA A 192 4.16 -1.88 16.81
C ALA A 192 4.24 -0.39 16.53
N LEU A 193 5.20 -0.03 15.69
CA LEU A 193 5.32 1.29 15.09
C LEU A 193 5.81 1.17 13.65
N VAL A 194 5.59 2.23 12.89
CA VAL A 194 6.09 2.42 11.54
C VAL A 194 6.81 3.77 11.46
N ARG A 195 7.88 3.85 10.67
CA ARG A 195 8.66 5.07 10.43
C ARG A 195 9.15 5.12 8.99
N LEU A 196 9.43 6.34 8.52
CA LEU A 196 9.99 6.63 7.20
C LEU A 196 11.51 6.81 7.28
N GLY A 197 12.16 6.79 6.11
CA GLY A 197 13.57 7.17 6.01
C GLY A 197 14.50 6.20 6.74
N GLY A 198 14.20 4.90 6.76
CA GLY A 198 15.15 3.94 7.32
C GLY A 198 16.43 3.86 6.48
N ASP A 199 17.52 3.43 7.11
CA ASP A 199 18.79 3.17 6.43
C ASP A 199 19.38 1.80 6.81
N GLU A 200 20.38 1.35 6.06
CA GLU A 200 21.03 0.05 6.29
C GLU A 200 21.59 -0.07 7.73
N ALA A 201 22.16 1.00 8.27
CA ALA A 201 22.76 0.99 9.60
C ALA A 201 21.69 0.85 10.70
N LEU A 202 20.53 1.48 10.54
CA LEU A 202 19.37 1.34 11.40
C LEU A 202 18.83 -0.10 11.36
N ILE A 203 18.62 -0.67 10.18
CA ILE A 203 18.11 -2.04 10.06
C ILE A 203 19.08 -3.05 10.71
N LYS A 204 20.39 -2.90 10.47
CA LYS A 204 21.40 -3.72 11.15
C LYS A 204 21.38 -3.54 12.67
N ARG A 205 21.20 -2.32 13.16
CA ARG A 205 21.12 -2.01 14.60
C ARG A 205 19.90 -2.64 15.25
N LEU A 206 18.73 -2.55 14.62
CA LEU A 206 17.50 -3.20 15.08
C LEU A 206 17.66 -4.72 15.14
N ILE A 207 18.21 -5.32 14.07
CA ILE A 207 18.45 -6.76 14.00
C ILE A 207 19.48 -7.20 15.05
N ALA A 208 20.58 -6.48 15.22
CA ALA A 208 21.59 -6.79 16.25
C ALA A 208 21.02 -6.68 17.68
N ALA A 209 20.04 -5.80 17.89
CA ALA A 209 19.29 -5.69 19.15
C ALA A 209 18.18 -6.76 19.30
N GLY A 210 18.01 -7.65 18.32
CA GLY A 210 17.04 -8.75 18.37
C GLY A 210 15.65 -8.39 17.85
N PHE A 211 15.49 -7.28 17.12
CA PHE A 211 14.22 -6.84 16.56
C PHE A 211 14.20 -7.06 15.04
N PRO A 212 13.42 -8.03 14.52
CA PRO A 212 13.25 -8.19 13.09
C PRO A 212 12.39 -7.04 12.53
N VAL A 213 12.53 -6.78 11.24
CA VAL A 213 11.94 -5.59 10.61
C VAL A 213 11.11 -5.96 9.39
N VAL A 214 9.88 -5.47 9.30
CA VAL A 214 9.06 -5.54 8.08
C VAL A 214 9.31 -4.26 7.28
N VAL A 215 9.56 -4.38 5.98
CA VAL A 215 9.67 -3.23 5.05
C VAL A 215 8.71 -3.41 3.89
N GLU A 216 8.35 -2.31 3.22
CA GLU A 216 7.76 -2.35 1.88
C GLU A 216 8.82 -2.10 0.82
N LYS A 217 8.74 -2.84 -0.28
CA LYS A 217 9.63 -2.68 -1.42
C LYS A 217 8.88 -2.76 -2.73
N GLY A 218 9.38 -2.03 -3.72
CA GLY A 218 9.09 -2.28 -5.11
C GLY A 218 9.81 -3.53 -5.61
N TYR A 219 9.18 -4.25 -6.52
CA TYR A 219 9.83 -5.26 -7.34
C TYR A 219 9.23 -5.29 -8.74
N TYR A 220 9.97 -5.87 -9.68
CA TYR A 220 9.53 -6.02 -11.06
C TYR A 220 9.34 -7.49 -11.35
N GLU A 221 8.17 -7.85 -11.87
CA GLU A 221 7.91 -9.19 -12.39
C GLU A 221 7.16 -9.14 -13.70
N ARG A 222 7.11 -10.28 -14.39
CA ARG A 222 6.32 -10.41 -15.60
C ARG A 222 4.86 -10.64 -15.22
N ASP A 223 3.99 -9.70 -15.57
CA ASP A 223 2.56 -9.78 -15.32
C ASP A 223 1.90 -10.88 -16.17
N THR A 224 0.59 -11.10 -15.96
CA THR A 224 -0.19 -12.11 -16.68
C THR A 224 -0.23 -11.90 -18.19
N THR A 225 0.12 -10.72 -18.69
CA THR A 225 0.19 -10.40 -20.13
C THR A 225 1.55 -10.66 -20.74
N GLY A 226 2.51 -11.10 -19.92
CA GLY A 226 3.88 -11.29 -20.35
C GLY A 226 4.71 -10.01 -20.31
N LYS A 227 4.21 -8.90 -19.74
CA LYS A 227 4.91 -7.62 -19.68
C LYS A 227 5.61 -7.45 -18.33
N ILE A 228 6.79 -6.84 -18.30
CA ILE A 228 7.41 -6.49 -17.01
C ILE A 228 6.57 -5.39 -16.37
N SER A 229 6.28 -5.50 -15.09
CA SER A 229 5.48 -4.51 -14.38
C SER A 229 5.95 -4.37 -12.94
N TRP A 230 5.83 -3.15 -12.41
CA TRP A 230 6.18 -2.84 -11.04
C TRP A 230 5.03 -3.13 -10.08
N LEU A 231 5.34 -3.72 -8.93
CA LEU A 231 4.42 -4.06 -7.85
C LEU A 231 5.06 -3.74 -6.49
N GLY A 232 4.20 -3.48 -5.51
CA GLY A 232 4.56 -3.37 -4.10
C GLY A 232 4.53 -4.72 -3.40
N HIS A 233 5.43 -4.92 -2.45
CA HIS A 233 5.52 -6.14 -1.65
C HIS A 233 6.11 -5.87 -0.27
N TYR A 234 5.66 -6.62 0.73
CA TYR A 234 6.25 -6.62 2.06
C TYR A 234 7.37 -7.66 2.17
N LEU A 235 8.45 -7.30 2.86
CA LEU A 235 9.60 -8.17 3.08
C LEU A 235 9.97 -8.20 4.56
N PHE A 236 10.10 -9.40 5.14
CA PHE A 236 10.45 -9.56 6.54
C PHE A 236 11.95 -9.83 6.70
N THR A 237 12.66 -8.89 7.31
CA THR A 237 14.11 -8.86 7.44
C THR A 237 14.51 -9.40 8.80
N THR A 238 15.29 -10.49 8.80
CA THR A 238 15.58 -11.28 10.02
C THR A 238 17.07 -11.50 10.27
N GLY A 239 17.93 -10.92 9.45
CA GLY A 239 19.37 -11.04 9.58
C GLY A 239 20.10 -10.20 8.56
N TYR A 240 21.42 -10.20 8.64
CA TYR A 240 22.33 -9.65 7.65
C TYR A 240 23.68 -10.36 7.72
N ASP A 241 24.40 -10.34 6.61
CA ASP A 241 25.74 -10.89 6.51
C ASP A 241 26.57 -10.00 5.57
N ASP A 242 27.53 -9.27 6.14
CA ASP A 242 28.38 -8.35 5.39
C ASP A 242 29.35 -9.05 4.45
N ALA A 243 29.76 -10.29 4.75
CA ALA A 243 30.59 -11.08 3.84
C ALA A 243 29.78 -11.53 2.62
N GLN A 244 28.48 -11.76 2.79
CA GLN A 244 27.55 -12.03 1.68
C GLN A 244 27.00 -10.75 1.04
N GLY A 245 27.21 -9.58 1.65
CA GLY A 245 26.78 -8.28 1.15
C GLY A 245 25.27 -8.12 1.07
N GLY A 246 24.52 -8.62 2.06
CA GLY A 246 23.07 -8.51 2.02
C GLY A 246 22.34 -8.80 3.33
N PHE A 247 21.07 -8.43 3.34
CA PHE A 247 20.11 -8.81 4.36
C PHE A 247 19.59 -10.23 4.13
N ILE A 248 19.30 -10.93 5.22
CA ILE A 248 18.62 -12.23 5.21
C ILE A 248 17.15 -11.99 5.46
N VAL A 249 16.32 -12.38 4.49
CA VAL A 249 14.90 -12.03 4.44
C VAL A 249 14.01 -13.27 4.28
N GLN A 250 12.77 -13.13 4.75
CA GLN A 250 11.68 -14.06 4.52
C GLN A 250 10.72 -13.37 3.56
N ASP A 251 10.65 -13.89 2.34
CA ASP A 251 9.77 -13.39 1.30
C ASP A 251 8.55 -14.31 1.21
N ALA A 252 7.38 -13.77 1.56
CA ALA A 252 6.15 -14.55 1.58
C ALA A 252 5.65 -14.96 0.16
N TYR A 253 6.14 -14.32 -0.90
CA TYR A 253 5.66 -14.52 -2.27
C TYR A 253 6.52 -15.52 -3.06
N THR A 254 7.86 -15.46 -2.93
CA THR A 254 8.76 -16.24 -3.79
C THR A 254 8.86 -17.73 -3.40
N LYS A 255 9.36 -18.56 -4.32
CA LYS A 255 9.63 -20.00 -4.12
C LYS A 255 11.05 -20.35 -4.61
N PRO A 256 12.01 -20.64 -3.70
CA PRO A 256 11.90 -20.61 -2.24
C PRO A 256 11.76 -19.16 -1.73
N GLY A 257 11.10 -18.98 -0.57
CA GLY A 257 10.91 -17.68 0.10
C GLY A 257 11.67 -17.52 1.42
N LYS A 258 12.17 -18.61 2.00
CA LYS A 258 12.79 -18.64 3.34
C LYS A 258 14.29 -18.34 3.28
N ASN A 259 14.78 -17.49 4.19
CA ASN A 259 16.21 -17.17 4.36
C ASN A 259 16.92 -16.76 3.06
N ILE A 260 16.27 -15.94 2.24
CA ILE A 260 16.87 -15.42 1.01
C ILE A 260 17.88 -14.33 1.39
N VAL A 261 19.00 -14.29 0.67
CA VAL A 261 19.92 -13.16 0.74
C VAL A 261 19.47 -12.10 -0.26
N SER A 262 18.97 -10.97 0.24
CA SER A 262 18.72 -9.77 -0.55
C SER A 262 19.94 -8.88 -0.48
N LYS A 263 20.64 -8.69 -1.62
CA LYS A 263 21.85 -7.85 -1.66
C LYS A 263 21.50 -6.43 -1.23
N TYR A 264 22.41 -5.76 -0.52
CA TYR A 264 22.12 -4.42 0.03
C TYR A 264 21.64 -3.44 -1.03
N ASN A 265 22.25 -3.45 -2.22
CA ASN A 265 21.83 -2.58 -3.33
C ASN A 265 20.41 -2.91 -3.83
N ASP A 266 20.07 -4.19 -4.00
CA ASP A 266 18.74 -4.62 -4.48
C ASP A 266 17.65 -4.33 -3.43
N TYR A 267 18.00 -4.50 -2.15
CA TYR A 267 17.15 -4.16 -1.02
C TYR A 267 16.86 -2.66 -1.01
N GLN A 268 17.90 -1.82 -1.04
CA GLN A 268 17.78 -0.36 -1.06
C GLN A 268 17.03 0.13 -2.30
N ASP A 269 17.29 -0.43 -3.48
CA ASP A 269 16.63 -0.02 -4.72
C ASP A 269 15.11 -0.27 -4.67
N GLY A 270 14.69 -1.44 -4.20
CA GLY A 270 13.28 -1.74 -3.99
C GLY A 270 12.66 -0.88 -2.87
N TRP A 271 13.37 -0.71 -1.76
CA TRP A 271 12.88 0.01 -0.58
C TRP A 271 12.64 1.50 -0.83
N ARG A 272 13.43 2.10 -1.75
CA ARG A 272 13.24 3.49 -2.20
C ARG A 272 11.84 3.76 -2.68
N ALA A 273 11.19 2.81 -3.36
CA ALA A 273 9.86 3.05 -3.91
C ALA A 273 8.79 3.34 -2.84
N PHE A 274 9.09 3.08 -1.57
CA PHE A 274 8.21 3.22 -0.42
C PHE A 274 8.79 4.16 0.65
N ASN A 275 9.58 5.16 0.24
CA ASN A 275 10.16 6.16 1.12
C ASN A 275 10.94 5.56 2.32
N TYR A 276 11.59 4.43 2.07
CA TYR A 276 12.37 3.71 3.07
C TYR A 276 11.56 3.38 4.34
N ILE A 277 10.28 3.03 4.17
CA ILE A 277 9.36 2.71 5.27
C ILE A 277 9.72 1.38 5.96
N PHE A 278 9.70 1.37 7.29
CA PHE A 278 9.91 0.16 8.06
C PHE A 278 8.97 0.10 9.26
N MET A 279 8.61 -1.12 9.63
CA MET A 279 7.76 -1.46 10.75
C MET A 279 8.48 -2.45 11.67
N VAL A 280 8.32 -2.24 12.97
CA VAL A 280 8.87 -3.12 14.00
C VAL A 280 7.73 -3.53 14.94
N VAL A 281 7.59 -4.84 15.15
CA VAL A 281 6.74 -5.43 16.19
C VAL A 281 7.64 -5.84 17.35
N TYR A 282 7.25 -5.55 18.58
CA TYR A 282 8.05 -5.85 19.77
C TYR A 282 7.17 -6.10 21.01
N PRO A 283 7.65 -6.87 22.00
CA PRO A 283 6.97 -7.00 23.28
C PRO A 283 7.02 -5.69 24.07
N ALA A 284 5.92 -5.32 24.72
CA ALA A 284 5.87 -4.10 25.54
C ALA A 284 6.98 -4.04 26.61
N GLY A 285 7.39 -5.19 27.16
CA GLY A 285 8.49 -5.29 28.13
C GLY A 285 9.89 -4.98 27.57
N ARG A 286 10.06 -4.83 26.25
CA ARG A 286 11.33 -4.46 25.59
C ARG A 286 11.28 -3.09 24.91
N GLU A 287 10.29 -2.26 25.25
CA GLU A 287 10.10 -0.95 24.62
C GLU A 287 11.33 -0.04 24.77
N GLU A 288 11.96 0.01 25.95
CA GLU A 288 13.17 0.83 26.17
C GLU A 288 14.34 0.41 25.27
N GLU A 289 14.59 -0.90 25.14
CA GLU A 289 15.61 -1.44 24.25
C GLU A 289 15.32 -1.10 22.78
N MET A 290 14.05 -1.20 22.38
CA MET A 290 13.58 -0.90 21.03
C MET A 290 13.76 0.60 20.72
N LEU A 291 13.31 1.49 21.61
CA LEU A 291 13.46 2.94 21.45
C LEU A 291 14.95 3.35 21.40
N THR A 292 15.79 2.71 22.21
CA THR A 292 17.25 2.91 22.17
C THR A 292 17.83 2.48 20.82
N ALA A 293 17.38 1.34 20.28
CA ALA A 293 17.83 0.86 18.97
C ALA A 293 17.31 1.73 17.82
N LEU A 294 16.13 2.34 17.92
CA LEU A 294 15.65 3.31 16.95
C LEU A 294 16.50 4.59 16.94
N GLY A 295 16.85 5.10 18.11
CA GLY A 295 17.58 6.36 18.21
C GLY A 295 16.70 7.54 17.74
N PRO A 296 17.18 8.41 16.83
CA PRO A 296 16.39 9.55 16.37
C PRO A 296 15.04 9.21 15.75
N TRP A 297 14.89 8.01 15.15
CA TRP A 297 13.62 7.53 14.58
C TRP A 297 12.50 7.31 15.61
N VAL A 298 12.78 7.40 16.92
CA VAL A 298 11.73 7.45 17.95
C VAL A 298 10.76 8.60 17.65
N ASP A 299 11.30 9.77 17.29
CA ASP A 299 10.54 10.93 16.87
C ASP A 299 10.08 10.78 15.41
N GLU A 300 8.76 10.71 15.21
CA GLU A 300 8.14 10.58 13.89
C GLU A 300 8.39 11.81 13.01
N THR A 301 8.40 13.02 13.58
CA THR A 301 8.71 14.25 12.84
C THR A 301 10.17 14.23 12.39
N TRP A 302 11.10 13.80 13.26
CA TRP A 302 12.50 13.64 12.86
C TRP A 302 12.64 12.61 11.72
N ALA A 303 11.96 11.46 11.82
CA ALA A 303 12.02 10.43 10.78
C ALA A 303 11.48 10.93 9.43
N ALA A 304 10.38 11.68 9.44
CA ALA A 304 9.82 12.29 8.23
C ALA A 304 10.75 13.35 7.63
N GLN A 305 11.37 14.20 8.46
CA GLN A 305 12.36 15.19 8.00
C GLN A 305 13.60 14.51 7.43
N HIS A 306 14.07 13.43 8.05
CA HIS A 306 15.20 12.66 7.55
C HIS A 306 14.89 12.02 6.19
N ALA A 307 13.70 11.41 6.04
CA ALA A 307 13.23 10.86 4.76
C ALA A 307 13.13 11.94 3.67
N LEU A 308 12.66 13.14 4.02
CA LEU A 308 12.61 14.30 3.12
C LEU A 308 14.03 14.68 2.64
N GLU A 309 14.99 14.80 3.55
CA GLU A 309 16.38 15.11 3.19
C GLU A 309 17.02 14.04 2.29
N MET A 310 16.70 12.77 2.50
CA MET A 310 17.14 11.68 1.63
C MET A 310 16.58 11.87 0.21
N ALA A 311 15.26 12.07 0.08
CA ALA A 311 14.60 12.29 -1.20
C ALA A 311 15.18 13.49 -1.96
N GLU A 312 15.45 14.60 -1.26
CA GLU A 312 16.05 15.80 -1.87
C GLU A 312 17.49 15.60 -2.36
N LYS A 313 18.27 14.74 -1.71
CA LYS A 313 19.60 14.35 -2.19
C LYS A 313 19.48 13.45 -3.42
N GLU A 314 18.55 12.50 -3.39
CA GLU A 314 18.32 11.55 -4.48
C GLU A 314 17.82 12.19 -5.77
N ILE A 315 16.90 13.16 -5.68
CA ILE A 315 16.36 13.90 -6.84
C ILE A 315 17.49 14.52 -7.69
N LYS A 316 18.59 14.95 -7.05
CA LYS A 316 19.72 15.59 -7.75
C LYS A 316 20.50 14.62 -8.64
N THR A 317 20.50 13.33 -8.31
CA THR A 317 21.39 12.34 -8.93
C THR A 317 20.63 11.27 -9.72
N LEU A 318 19.47 10.82 -9.23
CA LEU A 318 18.70 9.73 -9.83
C LEU A 318 18.04 10.12 -11.16
N LYS A 319 17.65 9.10 -11.92
CA LYS A 319 17.03 9.18 -13.26
C LYS A 319 15.99 8.07 -13.41
N GLY A 320 15.12 8.15 -14.42
CA GLY A 320 14.13 7.11 -14.72
C GLY A 320 13.18 6.84 -13.54
N ASN A 321 12.79 5.58 -13.32
CA ASN A 321 11.89 5.16 -12.24
C ASN A 321 12.36 5.61 -10.85
N ASN A 322 13.67 5.60 -10.64
CA ASN A 322 14.25 6.03 -9.36
C ASN A 322 14.11 7.54 -9.12
N LEU A 323 14.13 8.37 -10.17
CA LEU A 323 13.82 9.81 -10.04
C LEU A 323 12.34 10.04 -9.73
N PHE A 324 11.44 9.28 -10.38
CA PHE A 324 10.03 9.30 -10.05
C PHE A 324 9.79 8.96 -8.57
N PHE A 325 10.36 7.86 -8.08
CA PHE A 325 10.22 7.47 -6.67
C PHE A 325 10.83 8.50 -5.72
N ALA A 326 11.96 9.13 -6.06
CA ALA A 326 12.53 10.18 -5.22
C ALA A 326 11.61 11.41 -5.10
N TRP A 327 10.97 11.86 -6.19
CA TRP A 327 9.94 12.91 -6.12
C TRP A 327 8.70 12.47 -5.34
N PHE A 328 8.26 11.23 -5.55
CA PHE A 328 7.13 10.64 -4.82
C PHE A 328 7.40 10.59 -3.31
N ASN A 329 8.62 10.17 -2.93
CA ASN A 329 9.10 10.12 -1.55
C ASN A 329 9.17 11.51 -0.90
N LYS A 330 9.59 12.53 -1.65
CA LYS A 330 9.54 13.92 -1.18
C LYS A 330 8.11 14.32 -0.85
N GLY A 331 7.14 14.02 -1.74
CA GLY A 331 5.72 14.22 -1.48
C GLY A 331 5.23 13.47 -0.25
N THR A 332 5.58 12.19 -0.11
CA THR A 332 5.19 11.34 1.03
C THR A 332 5.73 11.87 2.35
N SER A 333 6.97 12.39 2.35
CA SER A 333 7.60 12.97 3.53
C SER A 333 6.92 14.29 3.92
N HIS A 334 6.60 15.17 2.96
CA HIS A 334 5.83 16.38 3.22
C HIS A 334 4.42 16.07 3.75
N VAL A 335 3.73 15.03 3.25
CA VAL A 335 2.44 14.58 3.80
C VAL A 335 2.59 14.19 5.28
N ALA A 336 3.65 13.44 5.64
CA ALA A 336 3.90 13.05 7.02
C ALA A 336 4.20 14.28 7.92
N LEU A 337 4.82 15.32 7.37
CA LEU A 337 5.05 16.62 8.02
C LEU A 337 3.82 17.54 8.00
N ARG A 338 2.73 17.13 7.32
CA ARG A 338 1.51 17.92 7.07
C ARG A 338 1.73 19.18 6.23
N GLU A 339 2.78 19.20 5.42
CA GLU A 339 3.13 20.26 4.49
C GLU A 339 2.44 19.99 3.13
N TYR A 340 1.11 20.00 3.12
CA TYR A 340 0.33 19.45 2.00
C TYR A 340 0.51 20.20 0.67
N ALA A 341 0.75 21.50 0.71
CA ALA A 341 1.02 22.28 -0.49
C ALA A 341 2.37 21.89 -1.14
N ASP A 342 3.43 21.76 -0.33
CA ASP A 342 4.74 21.31 -0.80
C ASP A 342 4.69 19.85 -1.27
N ALA A 343 3.90 19.02 -0.57
CA ALA A 343 3.63 17.65 -1.00
C ALA A 343 2.99 17.60 -2.40
N ALA A 344 1.98 18.44 -2.66
CA ALA A 344 1.29 18.49 -3.94
C ALA A 344 2.26 18.85 -5.08
N VAL A 345 3.12 19.85 -4.87
CA VAL A 345 4.16 20.24 -5.83
C VAL A 345 5.14 19.10 -6.10
N ALA A 346 5.58 18.38 -5.06
CA ALA A 346 6.48 17.24 -5.23
C ALA A 346 5.83 16.09 -6.01
N TYR A 347 4.56 15.80 -5.74
CA TYR A 347 3.81 14.80 -6.51
C TYR A 347 3.57 15.24 -7.96
N ASP A 348 3.33 16.52 -8.22
CA ASP A 348 3.23 17.02 -9.59
C ASP A 348 4.51 16.77 -10.39
N GLN A 349 5.69 16.98 -9.77
CA GLN A 349 6.98 16.66 -10.39
C GLN A 349 7.14 15.15 -10.64
N ALA A 350 6.68 14.31 -9.71
CA ALA A 350 6.65 12.87 -9.91
C ALA A 350 5.78 12.51 -11.13
N PHE A 351 4.54 13.00 -11.19
CA PHE A 351 3.62 12.71 -12.30
C PHE A 351 4.04 13.34 -13.63
N ALA A 352 4.73 14.48 -13.62
CA ALA A 352 5.34 15.06 -14.82
C ALA A 352 6.44 14.15 -15.37
N THR A 353 7.36 13.70 -14.51
CA THR A 353 8.40 12.71 -14.89
C THR A 353 7.77 11.42 -15.43
N TYR A 354 6.69 10.98 -14.80
CA TYR A 354 5.92 9.80 -15.20
C TYR A 354 5.31 9.95 -16.59
N ALA A 355 4.74 11.13 -16.90
CA ALA A 355 4.07 11.41 -18.17
C ALA A 355 5.03 11.36 -19.36
N GLU A 356 6.29 11.74 -19.16
CA GLU A 356 7.32 11.77 -20.21
C GLU A 356 7.91 10.39 -20.55
N TRP A 357 7.59 9.33 -19.80
CA TRP A 357 8.17 8.01 -20.05
C TRP A 357 7.77 7.36 -21.37
N ASP A 358 8.73 6.72 -22.02
CA ASP A 358 8.49 5.82 -23.15
C ASP A 358 7.75 4.56 -22.66
N THR A 359 6.47 4.43 -23.02
CA THR A 359 5.64 3.30 -22.63
C THR A 359 6.04 1.99 -23.32
N LYS A 360 6.99 2.00 -24.26
CA LYS A 360 7.49 0.80 -24.94
C LYS A 360 8.31 -0.11 -24.04
N THR A 361 9.00 0.43 -23.03
CA THR A 361 9.79 -0.36 -22.05
C THR A 361 8.93 -1.04 -20.99
N GLN A 362 7.68 -0.57 -20.83
CA GLN A 362 6.61 -1.17 -20.01
C GLN A 362 6.90 -1.27 -18.50
N ASP A 363 7.95 -0.65 -18.00
CA ASP A 363 8.39 -0.68 -16.59
C ASP A 363 7.76 0.41 -15.71
N ARG A 364 6.77 1.14 -16.22
CA ARG A 364 6.08 2.23 -15.54
C ARG A 364 5.29 1.73 -14.31
N PRO A 365 5.50 2.29 -13.09
CA PRO A 365 4.79 1.94 -11.85
C PRO A 365 3.35 2.46 -11.79
N TYR A 366 2.48 2.04 -12.71
CA TYR A 366 1.07 2.46 -12.75
C TYR A 366 0.24 2.01 -11.55
N ARG A 367 0.72 1.04 -10.77
CA ARG A 367 0.07 0.56 -9.55
C ARG A 367 0.50 1.30 -8.28
N ILE A 368 1.31 2.36 -8.37
CA ILE A 368 1.79 3.06 -7.17
C ILE A 368 0.64 3.50 -6.24
N MET A 369 -0.48 3.92 -6.82
CA MET A 369 -1.69 4.32 -6.08
C MET A 369 -2.45 3.16 -5.42
N TRP A 370 -2.08 1.90 -5.70
CA TRP A 370 -2.61 0.75 -4.97
C TRP A 370 -1.98 0.62 -3.59
N TYR A 371 -0.77 1.16 -3.42
CA TYR A 371 0.03 0.96 -2.22
C TYR A 371 0.28 2.25 -1.44
N GLN A 372 0.14 3.41 -2.09
CA GLN A 372 0.39 4.71 -1.45
C GLN A 372 -0.74 5.70 -1.75
N THR A 373 -1.29 6.29 -0.69
CA THR A 373 -2.41 7.24 -0.77
C THR A 373 -1.98 8.70 -0.62
N GLY A 374 -0.69 8.96 -0.38
CA GLY A 374 -0.16 10.31 -0.11
C GLY A 374 -0.60 11.41 -1.09
N PRO A 375 -0.65 11.17 -2.42
CA PRO A 375 -1.16 12.14 -3.38
C PRO A 375 -2.60 12.60 -3.09
N TYR A 376 -3.48 11.72 -2.61
CA TYR A 376 -4.85 12.10 -2.26
C TYR A 376 -4.89 13.06 -1.08
N PHE A 377 -4.07 12.83 -0.06
CA PHE A 377 -3.94 13.75 1.08
C PHE A 377 -3.42 15.11 0.63
N ALA A 378 -2.34 15.12 -0.15
CA ALA A 378 -1.70 16.34 -0.63
C ALA A 378 -2.65 17.21 -1.44
N TYR A 379 -3.31 16.64 -2.45
CA TYR A 379 -4.25 17.40 -3.29
C TYR A 379 -5.52 17.79 -2.54
N PHE A 380 -6.07 16.92 -1.68
CA PHE A 380 -7.29 17.25 -0.94
C PHE A 380 -7.08 18.38 0.07
N TYR A 381 -6.02 18.30 0.89
CA TYR A 381 -5.78 19.31 1.93
C TYR A 381 -5.16 20.60 1.40
N SER A 382 -4.72 20.62 0.14
CA SER A 382 -4.36 21.86 -0.58
C SER A 382 -5.52 22.47 -1.39
N GLY A 383 -6.75 21.96 -1.27
CA GLY A 383 -7.93 22.48 -2.00
C GLY A 383 -8.05 22.00 -3.45
N ARG A 384 -7.11 21.19 -3.95
CA ARG A 384 -7.09 20.66 -5.32
C ARG A 384 -8.03 19.46 -5.48
N TYR A 385 -9.31 19.65 -5.17
CA TYR A 385 -10.33 18.58 -5.19
C TYR A 385 -10.52 17.95 -6.57
N GLN A 386 -10.44 18.76 -7.65
CA GLN A 386 -10.54 18.22 -9.00
C GLN A 386 -9.37 17.29 -9.35
N ASP A 387 -8.18 17.54 -8.82
CA ASP A 387 -7.03 16.65 -9.00
C ASP A 387 -7.19 15.34 -8.23
N VAL A 388 -7.78 15.37 -7.03
CA VAL A 388 -8.18 14.15 -6.31
C VAL A 388 -9.15 13.32 -7.16
N ILE A 389 -10.18 13.97 -7.73
CA ILE A 389 -11.17 13.30 -8.57
C ILE A 389 -10.52 12.71 -9.82
N ASN A 390 -9.67 13.48 -10.50
CA ASN A 390 -9.00 13.05 -11.72
C ASN A 390 -8.02 11.90 -11.46
N LEU A 391 -7.22 11.99 -10.39
CA LEU A 391 -6.29 10.93 -10.00
C LEU A 391 -7.03 9.63 -9.63
N ALA A 392 -8.11 9.74 -8.85
CA ALA A 392 -8.93 8.59 -8.49
C ALA A 392 -9.64 8.00 -9.71
N ASN A 393 -10.13 8.83 -10.63
CA ASN A 393 -10.68 8.37 -11.91
C ASN A 393 -9.63 7.60 -12.72
N THR A 394 -8.42 8.14 -12.88
CA THR A 394 -7.32 7.45 -13.57
C THR A 394 -6.99 6.12 -12.89
N THR A 395 -6.86 6.11 -11.56
CA THR A 395 -6.54 4.91 -10.77
C THR A 395 -7.63 3.83 -10.87
N LEU A 396 -8.89 4.24 -10.79
CA LEU A 396 -10.06 3.37 -10.91
C LEU A 396 -10.35 3.02 -12.38
N THR A 397 -9.72 3.69 -13.34
CA THR A 397 -9.87 3.35 -14.76
C THR A 397 -9.07 2.13 -15.18
N ASP A 398 -8.10 1.68 -14.37
CA ASP A 398 -7.39 0.43 -14.58
C ASP A 398 -8.41 -0.70 -14.77
N PRO A 399 -8.39 -1.44 -15.89
CA PRO A 399 -9.33 -2.51 -16.11
C PRO A 399 -9.29 -3.64 -15.07
N ALA A 400 -8.18 -3.85 -14.36
CA ALA A 400 -8.16 -4.74 -13.19
C ALA A 400 -8.98 -4.17 -12.03
N SER A 401 -8.97 -2.84 -11.86
CA SER A 401 -9.75 -2.15 -10.83
C SER A 401 -11.22 -1.97 -11.19
N LYS A 402 -11.55 -1.76 -12.47
CA LYS A 402 -12.93 -1.66 -12.97
C LYS A 402 -13.72 -2.96 -12.80
N GLN A 403 -13.06 -4.11 -12.94
CA GLN A 403 -13.73 -5.41 -12.98
C GLN A 403 -14.15 -5.90 -11.59
N GLU A 404 -13.34 -5.61 -10.57
CA GLU A 404 -13.61 -6.04 -9.20
C GLU A 404 -14.07 -4.89 -8.28
N ARG A 405 -14.16 -3.65 -8.81
CA ARG A 405 -14.34 -2.41 -8.02
C ARG A 405 -13.36 -2.40 -6.86
N THR A 406 -12.09 -2.19 -7.15
CA THR A 406 -11.01 -2.31 -6.15
C THR A 406 -10.53 -0.95 -5.70
N LEU A 407 -9.70 -0.89 -4.65
CA LEU A 407 -9.07 0.34 -4.13
C LEU A 407 -10.05 1.26 -3.40
N GLU A 408 -10.58 0.75 -2.28
CA GLU A 408 -11.46 1.42 -1.33
C GLU A 408 -11.00 2.84 -0.95
N GLU A 409 -9.70 3.07 -0.84
CA GLU A 409 -9.12 4.37 -0.52
C GLU A 409 -9.33 5.36 -1.65
N SER A 410 -9.15 4.92 -2.90
CA SER A 410 -9.36 5.79 -4.07
C SER A 410 -10.82 6.22 -4.18
N LEU A 411 -11.76 5.32 -3.89
CA LEU A 411 -13.19 5.64 -3.83
C LEU A 411 -13.50 6.61 -2.68
N LEU A 412 -12.97 6.35 -1.48
CA LEU A 412 -13.18 7.22 -0.33
C LEU A 412 -12.67 8.65 -0.59
N TRP A 413 -11.45 8.79 -1.12
CA TRP A 413 -10.87 10.10 -1.40
C TRP A 413 -11.60 10.83 -2.53
N ARG A 414 -12.02 10.12 -3.58
CA ARG A 414 -12.86 10.70 -4.63
C ARG A 414 -14.21 11.16 -4.08
N GLY A 415 -14.84 10.37 -3.23
CA GLY A 415 -16.09 10.73 -2.56
C GLY A 415 -15.94 11.97 -1.69
N ARG A 416 -14.85 12.07 -0.91
CA ARG A 416 -14.52 13.27 -0.13
C ARG A 416 -14.37 14.49 -1.03
N ALA A 417 -13.66 14.38 -2.14
CA ALA A 417 -13.48 15.49 -3.07
C ALA A 417 -14.80 15.89 -3.77
N TYR A 418 -15.63 14.91 -4.18
CA TYR A 418 -16.97 15.18 -4.72
C TYR A 418 -17.83 15.99 -3.75
N TYR A 419 -17.80 15.65 -2.47
CA TYR A 419 -18.54 16.40 -1.46
C TYR A 419 -18.06 17.86 -1.37
N GLN A 420 -16.75 18.10 -1.39
CA GLN A 420 -16.19 19.45 -1.31
C GLN A 420 -16.55 20.34 -2.51
N ILE A 421 -16.73 19.76 -3.69
CA ILE A 421 -17.19 20.50 -4.88
C ILE A 421 -18.72 20.56 -5.03
N GLY A 422 -19.46 20.09 -4.02
CA GLY A 422 -20.93 20.13 -3.98
C GLY A 422 -21.66 18.95 -4.64
N ASP A 423 -20.94 17.97 -5.18
CA ASP A 423 -21.52 16.74 -5.75
C ASP A 423 -21.74 15.68 -4.65
N THR A 424 -22.73 15.93 -3.80
CA THR A 424 -23.05 15.02 -2.69
C THR A 424 -23.57 13.66 -3.17
N GLU A 425 -24.23 13.60 -4.35
CA GLU A 425 -24.75 12.33 -4.87
C GLU A 425 -23.60 11.38 -5.24
N SER A 426 -22.59 11.88 -5.97
CA SER A 426 -21.41 11.09 -6.30
C SER A 426 -20.60 10.71 -5.07
N ALA A 427 -20.49 11.61 -4.07
CA ALA A 427 -19.85 11.32 -2.79
C ALA A 427 -20.46 10.10 -2.08
N VAL A 428 -21.79 10.11 -1.91
CA VAL A 428 -22.53 9.02 -1.26
C VAL A 428 -22.40 7.72 -2.05
N ARG A 429 -22.42 7.79 -3.39
CA ARG A 429 -22.25 6.62 -4.25
C ARG A 429 -20.88 5.97 -4.04
N ASP A 430 -19.83 6.77 -3.95
CA ASP A 430 -18.47 6.26 -3.71
C ASP A 430 -18.34 5.65 -2.31
N TYR A 431 -18.82 6.32 -1.25
CA TYR A 431 -18.77 5.77 0.12
C TYR A 431 -19.53 4.45 0.26
N ARG A 432 -20.72 4.33 -0.34
CA ARG A 432 -21.45 3.06 -0.35
C ARG A 432 -20.74 2.00 -1.16
N THR A 433 -20.12 2.37 -2.29
CA THR A 433 -19.34 1.43 -3.08
C THR A 433 -18.14 0.91 -2.29
N THR A 434 -17.45 1.79 -1.55
CA THR A 434 -16.38 1.40 -0.62
C THR A 434 -16.83 0.33 0.36
N LEU A 435 -18.03 0.46 0.97
CA LEU A 435 -18.55 -0.53 1.91
C LEU A 435 -18.95 -1.87 1.28
N THR A 436 -19.10 -1.95 -0.04
CA THR A 436 -19.28 -3.23 -0.74
C THR A 436 -17.98 -4.04 -0.84
N ILE A 437 -16.84 -3.35 -0.76
CA ILE A 437 -15.48 -3.87 -0.90
C ILE A 437 -14.91 -4.21 0.47
N HIS A 438 -15.01 -3.27 1.41
CA HIS A 438 -14.53 -3.39 2.78
C HIS A 438 -15.70 -3.14 3.72
N VAL A 439 -16.30 -4.23 4.20
CA VAL A 439 -17.47 -4.14 5.09
C VAL A 439 -17.11 -3.44 6.40
N ASN A 440 -17.97 -2.52 6.85
CA ASN A 440 -17.80 -1.76 8.09
C ASN A 440 -16.50 -0.93 8.16
N TRP A 441 -15.89 -0.57 7.02
CA TRP A 441 -14.70 0.26 7.05
C TRP A 441 -15.01 1.63 7.65
N LEU A 442 -14.45 1.90 8.82
CA LEU A 442 -14.78 3.05 9.66
C LEU A 442 -14.71 4.40 8.90
N PRO A 443 -13.70 4.67 8.04
CA PRO A 443 -13.65 5.92 7.29
C PRO A 443 -14.85 6.16 6.37
N ALA A 444 -15.39 5.13 5.73
CA ALA A 444 -16.55 5.25 4.84
C ALA A 444 -17.87 5.29 5.62
N VAL A 445 -17.96 4.54 6.73
CA VAL A 445 -19.08 4.61 7.68
C VAL A 445 -19.22 6.01 8.24
N GLN A 446 -18.12 6.59 8.74
CA GLN A 446 -18.10 7.94 9.30
C GLN A 446 -18.49 8.98 8.24
N ALA A 447 -17.95 8.87 7.02
CA ALA A 447 -18.28 9.79 5.94
C ALA A 447 -19.77 9.79 5.57
N LEU A 448 -20.47 8.65 5.65
CA LEU A 448 -21.93 8.60 5.47
C LEU A 448 -22.68 9.19 6.69
N GLN A 449 -22.21 8.90 7.90
CA GLN A 449 -22.83 9.40 9.14
C GLN A 449 -22.70 10.92 9.28
N ASP A 450 -21.58 11.51 8.88
CA ASP A 450 -21.36 12.97 8.85
C ASP A 450 -22.36 13.67 7.90
N LEU A 451 -22.85 12.95 6.89
CA LEU A 451 -23.91 13.40 5.98
C LEU A 451 -25.33 13.09 6.51
N GLY A 452 -25.46 12.55 7.72
CA GLY A 452 -26.73 12.12 8.31
C GLY A 452 -27.33 10.86 7.66
N LEU A 453 -26.51 10.08 6.95
CA LEU A 453 -26.95 8.87 6.25
C LEU A 453 -26.56 7.61 7.02
N GLN A 454 -27.35 6.55 6.82
CA GLN A 454 -27.00 5.22 7.31
C GLN A 454 -26.06 4.51 6.31
N PRO A 455 -25.05 3.80 6.82
CA PRO A 455 -24.10 3.01 6.02
C PRO A 455 -24.74 2.05 5.01
#